data_AF-C7H790-F1
#
_entry.id   AF-C7H790-F1
#
_cell.length_a   1.000
_cell.length_b   1.000
_cell.length_c   1.000
_cell.angle_alpha   90.00
_cell.angle_beta   90.00
_cell.angle_gamma   90.00
#
_symmetry.space_group_name_H-M   'P 1'
#
loop_
_entity.id
_entity.type
_entity.pdbx_description
1 polymer ?
#
loop_
_entity_poly.entity_id
_entity_poly.type
_entity_poly.pdbx_seq_one_letter_code
_entity_poly.pdbx_strand_id
1 'polypeptide(L)'
;MQEYEIEFYDKADGSEPAKEFILALDAKMRAKVVRTVGLLREEGPSLREPYSKHLEDGIFEIRTKFGSDITRVLYFFVDRQKDHPYERLCQKDAEDTCFRDRTCKAVPCRLSQPKGVLAMTNFNDFLNEQMKDPEFKAEWDALDPEFAVIEAILAARKESGLTQQQLSERTGIAQTDISKLERGNGNPSLRTLQRLAAGMGMRVKIEFVPAK
;
A
#
# COMPACT_ATOMS: atom_id res chain seq x y z
N MET A 1 9.88 0.27 15.00
CA MET A 1 9.13 -0.07 13.78
C MET A 1 9.70 0.81 12.68
N GLN A 2 9.91 0.25 11.49
CA GLN A 2 10.60 0.92 10.40
C GLN A 2 9.53 1.28 9.36
N GLU A 3 8.97 2.49 9.44
CA GLU A 3 8.00 2.99 8.44
C GLU A 3 8.77 3.53 7.24
N TYR A 4 8.30 3.20 6.04
CA TYR A 4 8.88 3.73 4.80
C TYR A 4 8.35 5.14 4.56
N GLU A 5 9.25 6.05 4.17
CA GLU A 5 8.83 7.37 3.75
C GLU A 5 8.36 7.33 2.30
N ILE A 6 7.11 7.73 2.08
CA ILE A 6 6.50 7.78 0.75
C ILE A 6 6.45 9.24 0.28
N GLU A 7 7.03 9.51 -0.89
CA GLU A 7 7.04 10.82 -1.55
C GLU A 7 6.40 10.69 -2.95
N PHE A 8 5.67 11.71 -3.41
CA PHE A 8 5.17 11.78 -4.77
C PHE A 8 6.28 12.26 -5.72
N TYR A 9 6.42 11.58 -6.86
CA TYR A 9 7.37 11.97 -7.90
C TYR A 9 6.95 13.27 -8.59
N ASP A 10 7.86 14.24 -8.66
CA ASP A 10 7.73 15.44 -9.47
C ASP A 10 8.48 15.30 -10.80
N LYS A 11 7.83 15.71 -11.89
CA LYS A 11 8.48 15.90 -13.17
C LYS A 11 9.27 17.22 -13.18
N ALA A 12 10.14 17.41 -14.18
CA ALA A 12 10.89 18.64 -14.37
C ALA A 12 10.01 19.89 -14.57
N ASP A 13 8.73 19.72 -14.94
CA ASP A 13 7.72 20.77 -15.05
C ASP A 13 6.99 21.08 -13.74
N GLY A 14 7.28 20.34 -12.65
CA GLY A 14 6.66 20.47 -11.33
C GLY A 14 5.34 19.71 -11.17
N SER A 15 4.87 18.98 -12.19
CA SER A 15 3.67 18.13 -12.06
C SER A 15 3.98 16.88 -11.22
N GLU A 16 2.97 16.42 -10.48
CA GLU A 16 3.04 15.22 -9.63
C GLU A 16 2.03 14.16 -10.14
N PRO A 17 2.35 13.37 -11.18
CA PRO A 17 1.36 12.60 -11.94
C PRO A 17 0.56 11.61 -11.09
N ALA A 18 1.22 10.93 -10.15
CA ALA A 18 0.55 9.98 -9.26
C ALA A 18 -0.45 10.68 -8.33
N LYS A 19 -0.08 11.85 -7.80
CA LYS A 19 -0.95 12.63 -6.92
C LYS A 19 -2.14 13.18 -7.68
N GLU A 20 -1.90 13.77 -8.85
CA GLU A 20 -2.93 14.28 -9.75
C GLU A 20 -3.91 13.17 -10.17
N PHE A 21 -3.38 11.99 -10.50
CA PHE A 21 -4.18 10.82 -10.81
C PHE A 21 -5.06 10.38 -9.63
N ILE A 22 -4.51 10.30 -8.41
CA ILE A 22 -5.28 9.94 -7.21
C ILE A 22 -6.37 10.97 -6.92
N LEU A 23 -6.07 12.27 -7.07
CA LEU A 23 -7.03 13.36 -6.86
C LEU A 23 -8.18 13.34 -7.88
N ALA A 24 -7.92 12.87 -9.11
CA ALA A 24 -8.93 12.76 -10.15
C ALA A 24 -9.92 11.59 -9.96
N LEU A 25 -9.65 10.66 -9.04
CA LEU A 25 -10.54 9.55 -8.72
C LEU A 25 -11.76 10.02 -7.92
N ASP A 26 -12.87 9.29 -8.01
CA ASP A 26 -14.01 9.45 -7.12
C ASP A 26 -13.61 9.19 -5.65
N ALA A 27 -14.34 9.77 -4.70
CA ALA A 27 -13.99 9.74 -3.28
C ALA A 27 -13.78 8.32 -2.73
N LYS A 28 -14.56 7.36 -3.22
CA LYS A 28 -14.51 5.96 -2.79
C LYS A 28 -13.27 5.24 -3.30
N MET A 29 -13.01 5.33 -4.60
CA MET A 29 -11.80 4.74 -5.18
C MET A 29 -10.55 5.43 -4.62
N ARG A 30 -10.58 6.75 -4.47
CA ARG A 30 -9.53 7.55 -3.84
C ARG A 30 -9.22 7.04 -2.43
N ALA A 31 -10.24 6.87 -1.57
CA ALA A 31 -10.07 6.32 -0.22
C ALA A 31 -9.40 4.94 -0.21
N LYS A 32 -9.81 4.04 -1.13
CA LYS A 32 -9.18 2.71 -1.26
C LYS A 32 -7.73 2.76 -1.72
N VAL A 33 -7.41 3.61 -2.69
CA VAL A 33 -6.03 3.76 -3.18
C VAL A 33 -5.16 4.32 -2.06
N VAL A 34 -5.60 5.38 -1.37
CA VAL A 34 -4.84 5.99 -0.28
C VAL A 34 -4.61 5.01 0.88
N ARG A 35 -5.61 4.20 1.26
CA ARG A 35 -5.41 3.11 2.24
C ARG A 35 -4.36 2.10 1.77
N THR A 36 -4.41 1.72 0.49
CA THR A 36 -3.45 0.76 -0.08
C THR A 36 -2.02 1.32 -0.07
N VAL A 37 -1.84 2.62 -0.34
CA VAL A 37 -0.55 3.30 -0.20
C VAL A 37 -0.09 3.32 1.27
N GLY A 38 -1.02 3.46 2.21
CA GLY A 38 -0.74 3.30 3.65
C GLY A 38 -0.16 1.93 4.00
N LEU A 39 -0.68 0.84 3.41
CA LEU A 39 -0.11 -0.50 3.59
C LEU A 39 1.31 -0.61 3.02
N LEU A 40 1.59 0.07 1.90
CA LEU A 40 2.96 0.11 1.35
C LEU A 40 3.91 0.84 2.29
N ARG A 41 3.46 1.89 2.98
CA ARG A 41 4.25 2.63 3.98
C ARG A 41 4.71 1.71 5.11
N GLU A 42 3.86 0.78 5.52
CA GLU A 42 4.13 -0.12 6.64
C GLU A 42 4.95 -1.35 6.24
N GLU A 43 4.65 -1.94 5.08
CA GLU A 43 5.22 -3.23 4.68
C GLU A 43 6.40 -3.09 3.69
N GLY A 44 6.50 -1.96 2.98
CA GLY A 44 7.58 -1.68 2.03
C GLY A 44 7.78 -2.80 0.99
N PRO A 45 9.02 -3.32 0.81
CA PRO A 45 9.32 -4.43 -0.11
C PRO A 45 8.60 -5.76 0.20
N SER A 46 8.05 -5.88 1.41
CA SER A 46 7.26 -7.05 1.81
C SER A 46 5.82 -6.99 1.31
N LEU A 47 5.36 -5.82 0.82
CA LEU A 47 4.06 -5.70 0.17
C LEU A 47 4.09 -6.45 -1.18
N ARG A 48 3.24 -7.48 -1.30
CA ARG A 48 3.14 -8.34 -2.48
C ARG A 48 1.70 -8.41 -2.98
N GLU A 49 1.43 -9.29 -3.94
CA GLU A 49 0.09 -9.47 -4.48
C GLU A 49 -0.89 -9.84 -3.36
N PRO A 50 -2.10 -9.27 -3.34
CA PRO A 50 -2.77 -8.62 -4.47
C PRO A 50 -2.55 -7.11 -4.61
N TYR A 51 -1.98 -6.43 -3.60
CA TYR A 51 -1.84 -4.97 -3.62
C TYR A 51 -0.64 -4.48 -4.37
N SER A 52 0.47 -5.20 -4.34
CA SER A 52 1.65 -4.83 -5.10
C SER A 52 2.09 -5.95 -6.01
N LYS A 53 2.44 -5.60 -7.25
CA LYS A 53 3.04 -6.53 -8.19
C LYS A 53 4.31 -5.92 -8.76
N HIS A 54 5.39 -6.70 -8.78
CA HIS A 54 6.61 -6.32 -9.50
C HIS A 54 6.36 -6.37 -11.01
N LEU A 55 6.81 -5.34 -11.71
CA LEU A 55 6.83 -5.29 -13.16
C LEU A 55 8.24 -5.66 -13.66
N GLU A 56 9.01 -4.67 -14.10
CA GLU A 56 10.38 -4.81 -14.62
C GLU A 56 11.23 -3.62 -14.12
N ASP A 57 12.56 -3.74 -14.17
CA ASP A 57 13.51 -2.67 -13.83
C ASP A 57 13.34 -2.03 -12.44
N GLY A 58 12.91 -2.81 -11.44
CA GLY A 58 12.68 -2.33 -10.07
C GLY A 58 11.41 -1.48 -9.91
N ILE A 59 10.55 -1.47 -10.94
CA ILE A 59 9.24 -0.84 -10.91
C ILE A 59 8.20 -1.84 -10.41
N PHE A 60 7.30 -1.35 -9.58
CA PHE A 60 6.18 -2.05 -9.01
C PHE A 60 4.88 -1.31 -9.33
N GLU A 61 3.76 -2.01 -9.31
CA GLU A 61 2.42 -1.43 -9.41
C GLU A 61 1.65 -1.71 -8.12
N ILE A 62 1.09 -0.66 -7.50
CA ILE A 62 -0.01 -0.79 -6.56
C ILE A 62 -1.27 -1.09 -7.37
N ARG A 63 -2.04 -2.09 -6.96
CA ARG A 63 -3.27 -2.54 -7.60
C ARG A 63 -4.42 -2.41 -6.61
N THR A 64 -5.34 -1.50 -6.89
CA THR A 64 -6.56 -1.33 -6.11
C THR A 64 -7.76 -1.73 -6.97
N LYS A 65 -8.60 -2.63 -6.46
CA LYS A 65 -9.80 -3.12 -7.16
C LYS A 65 -11.05 -2.70 -6.41
N PHE A 66 -12.04 -2.21 -7.14
CA PHE A 66 -13.38 -1.96 -6.61
C PHE A 66 -14.42 -2.28 -7.66
N GLY A 67 -15.27 -3.30 -7.41
CA GLY A 67 -16.21 -3.77 -8.42
C GLY A 67 -15.48 -4.22 -9.70
N SER A 68 -15.85 -3.64 -10.84
CA SER A 68 -15.18 -3.82 -12.14
C SER A 68 -13.92 -2.98 -12.30
N ASP A 69 -13.75 -1.94 -11.49
CA ASP A 69 -12.73 -0.93 -11.70
C ASP A 69 -11.40 -1.35 -11.06
N ILE A 70 -10.33 -1.16 -11.81
CA ILE A 70 -8.97 -1.53 -11.41
C ILE A 70 -8.07 -0.32 -11.62
N THR A 71 -7.60 0.24 -10.52
CA THR A 71 -6.66 1.35 -10.50
C THR A 71 -5.25 0.82 -10.28
N ARG A 72 -4.28 1.40 -10.99
CA ARG A 72 -2.86 1.07 -10.90
C ARG A 72 -2.02 2.31 -10.68
N VAL A 73 -1.19 2.30 -9.63
CA VAL A 73 -0.25 3.38 -9.31
C VAL A 73 1.14 2.79 -9.32
N LEU A 74 2.03 3.26 -10.20
CA LEU A 74 3.39 2.72 -10.23
C LEU A 74 4.24 3.31 -9.11
N TYR A 75 5.18 2.52 -8.62
CA TYR A 75 6.18 2.95 -7.65
C TYR A 75 7.50 2.23 -7.85
N PHE A 76 8.59 2.78 -7.33
CA PHE A 76 9.87 2.10 -7.24
C PHE A 76 10.60 2.59 -5.99
N PHE A 77 11.47 1.74 -5.46
CA PHE A 77 12.25 2.00 -4.25
C PHE A 77 13.51 2.83 -4.58
N VAL A 78 13.86 3.81 -3.74
CA VAL A 78 15.10 4.61 -3.89
C VAL A 78 15.87 4.67 -2.58
N ASP A 79 17.11 4.23 -2.57
CA ASP A 79 18.02 4.38 -1.43
C ASP A 79 18.49 5.82 -1.25
N ARG A 80 18.27 6.43 -0.07
CA ARG A 80 18.99 7.65 0.32
C ARG A 80 20.34 7.27 0.92
N GLN A 81 21.45 7.53 0.24
CA GLN A 81 22.78 7.44 0.88
C GLN A 81 23.02 8.60 1.85
N LYS A 82 22.80 8.34 3.15
CA LYS A 82 23.76 8.43 4.27
C LYS A 82 22.97 8.39 5.60
N ASP A 83 23.25 7.36 6.39
CA ASP A 83 22.90 7.15 7.80
C ASP A 83 21.47 6.77 8.20
N HIS A 84 20.51 6.56 7.30
CA HIS A 84 19.23 5.92 7.65
C HIS A 84 18.67 5.05 6.50
N PRO A 85 18.21 3.82 6.77
CA PRO A 85 17.56 2.99 5.75
C PRO A 85 16.14 3.51 5.57
N TYR A 86 15.68 3.92 4.39
CA TYR A 86 14.32 3.67 3.85
C TYR A 86 14.20 4.22 2.43
N GLU A 87 13.37 3.53 1.67
CA GLU A 87 13.22 3.60 0.22
C GLU A 87 12.03 4.49 -0.23
N ARG A 88 12.23 5.33 -1.26
CA ARG A 88 11.25 6.29 -1.85
C ARG A 88 10.17 5.61 -2.74
N LEU A 89 9.16 6.36 -3.21
CA LEU A 89 8.06 5.97 -4.13
C LEU A 89 8.09 6.86 -5.39
N CYS A 90 7.79 6.36 -6.61
CA CYS A 90 7.72 7.16 -7.85
C CYS A 90 6.96 6.46 -9.01
N GLN A 91 6.04 7.17 -9.69
CA GLN A 91 5.28 6.66 -10.85
C GLN A 91 5.84 7.20 -12.18
N LYS A 92 5.88 6.34 -13.21
CA LYS A 92 6.09 6.72 -14.62
C LYS A 92 4.76 6.61 -15.38
N ASP A 93 4.48 7.55 -16.28
CA ASP A 93 3.27 7.53 -17.10
C ASP A 93 3.34 6.45 -18.21
N ALA A 94 2.19 5.91 -18.59
CA ALA A 94 2.04 4.90 -19.63
C ALA A 94 2.20 5.44 -21.07
N GLU A 95 2.40 6.74 -21.26
CA GLU A 95 2.40 7.39 -22.58
C GLU A 95 3.78 7.58 -23.22
N ASP A 96 4.86 7.16 -22.56
CA ASP A 96 6.20 7.16 -23.17
C ASP A 96 6.35 5.99 -24.16
N THR A 97 6.09 6.29 -25.43
CA THR A 97 6.28 5.46 -26.62
C THR A 97 7.76 5.10 -26.84
N CYS A 98 8.32 4.18 -26.05
CA CYS A 98 9.66 3.60 -26.27
C CYS A 98 9.63 2.07 -26.39
N PHE A 99 8.51 1.50 -26.89
CA PHE A 99 8.31 0.05 -26.96
C PHE A 99 8.64 -0.57 -28.35
N ARG A 100 9.21 0.19 -29.31
CA ARG A 100 9.31 -0.31 -30.70
C ARG A 100 10.67 -0.65 -31.28
N ASP A 101 11.79 -0.34 -30.65
CA ASP A 101 13.10 -0.77 -31.16
C ASP A 101 13.83 -1.65 -30.14
N ARG A 102 14.03 -2.93 -30.50
CA ARG A 102 14.79 -3.95 -29.75
C ARG A 102 16.30 -3.66 -29.75
N THR A 103 16.70 -2.42 -29.50
CA THR A 103 18.09 -1.99 -29.45
C THR A 103 18.27 -0.84 -28.45
N CYS A 104 17.91 -1.05 -27.18
CA CYS A 104 18.36 -0.17 -26.11
C CYS A 104 19.41 -0.92 -25.29
N LYS A 105 20.68 -0.76 -25.71
CA LYS A 105 21.84 -1.05 -24.88
C LYS A 105 21.65 -0.32 -23.55
N ALA A 106 21.94 -1.00 -22.44
CA ALA A 106 21.94 -0.43 -21.10
C ALA A 106 22.54 0.98 -21.11
N VAL A 107 21.69 2.00 -21.05
CA VAL A 107 22.14 3.35 -20.78
C VAL A 107 22.35 3.37 -19.28
N PRO A 108 23.58 3.57 -18.77
CA PRO A 108 23.75 3.76 -17.34
C PRO A 108 22.93 4.99 -16.99
N CYS A 109 21.91 4.80 -16.16
CA CYS A 109 21.05 5.88 -15.68
C CYS A 109 21.90 6.75 -14.75
N ARG A 110 22.76 7.57 -15.33
CA ARG A 110 23.47 8.64 -14.66
C ARG A 110 22.45 9.75 -14.54
N LEU A 111 21.54 9.61 -13.58
CA LEU A 111 20.63 10.66 -13.16
C LEU A 111 21.48 11.83 -12.68
N SER A 112 21.79 12.75 -13.60
CA SER A 112 22.27 14.07 -13.24
C SER A 112 21.15 14.71 -12.42
N GLN A 113 21.39 14.85 -11.12
CA GLN A 113 20.46 15.50 -10.21
C GLN A 113 20.02 16.84 -10.80
N PRO A 114 18.71 17.11 -10.96
CA PRO A 114 18.27 18.47 -11.21
C PRO A 114 18.67 19.31 -10.00
N LYS A 115 19.44 20.38 -10.28
CA LYS A 115 19.73 21.44 -9.31
C LYS A 115 18.43 22.21 -9.08
N GLY A 116 17.73 21.88 -8.01
CA GLY A 116 16.54 22.61 -7.57
C GLY A 116 15.83 21.81 -6.50
N VAL A 117 15.86 22.29 -5.27
CA VAL A 117 15.06 21.74 -4.17
C VAL A 117 13.61 22.15 -4.45
N LEU A 118 12.88 21.35 -5.22
CA LEU A 118 11.42 21.35 -5.17
C LEU A 118 11.02 20.32 -4.10
N ALA A 119 10.22 20.78 -3.14
CA ALA A 119 9.74 19.95 -2.05
C ALA A 119 8.74 18.94 -2.62
N MET A 120 9.17 17.70 -2.79
CA MET A 120 8.27 16.59 -3.14
C MET A 120 7.19 16.47 -2.05
N THR A 121 5.93 16.28 -2.45
CA THR A 121 4.85 16.12 -1.46
C THR A 121 5.01 14.79 -0.72
N ASN A 122 5.04 14.83 0.62
CA ASN A 122 5.05 13.62 1.45
C ASN A 122 3.63 13.01 1.54
N PHE A 123 3.53 11.68 1.55
CA PHE A 123 2.26 10.97 1.65
C PHE A 123 1.45 11.33 2.90
N ASN A 124 2.11 11.56 4.04
CA ASN A 124 1.41 11.91 5.28
C ASN A 124 0.75 13.28 5.17
N ASP A 125 1.42 14.25 4.55
CA ASP A 125 0.86 15.58 4.30
C ASP A 125 -0.33 15.48 3.34
N PHE A 126 -0.18 14.71 2.26
CA PHE A 126 -1.27 14.42 1.33
C PHE A 126 -2.46 13.76 2.02
N LEU A 127 -2.24 12.72 2.84
CA LEU A 127 -3.30 12.05 3.60
C LEU A 127 -4.02 13.03 4.53
N ASN A 128 -3.26 13.86 5.26
CA ASN A 128 -3.83 14.87 6.16
C ASN A 128 -4.69 15.90 5.40
N GLU A 129 -4.31 16.26 4.18
CA GLU A 129 -5.11 17.11 3.31
C GLU A 129 -6.40 16.41 2.85
N GLN A 130 -6.31 15.15 2.43
CA GLN A 130 -7.49 14.38 2.02
C GLN A 130 -8.51 14.21 3.16
N MET A 131 -8.05 14.04 4.40
CA MET A 131 -8.93 13.91 5.57
C MET A 131 -9.75 15.18 5.89
N LYS A 132 -9.43 16.32 5.28
CA LYS A 132 -10.23 17.56 5.39
C LYS A 132 -11.47 17.53 4.50
N ASP A 133 -11.46 16.75 3.42
CA ASP A 133 -12.61 16.57 2.55
C ASP A 133 -13.64 15.65 3.22
N PRO A 134 -14.87 16.15 3.52
CA PRO A 134 -15.88 15.35 4.19
C PRO A 134 -16.36 14.16 3.38
N GLU A 135 -16.36 14.23 2.05
CA GLU A 135 -16.80 13.14 1.18
C GLU A 135 -15.77 12.00 1.21
N PHE A 136 -14.49 12.35 1.03
CA PHE A 136 -13.39 11.40 1.20
C PHE A 136 -13.39 10.76 2.58
N LYS A 137 -13.55 11.58 3.64
CA LYS A 137 -13.55 11.10 5.02
C LYS A 137 -14.69 10.10 5.29
N ALA A 138 -15.88 10.35 4.75
CA ALA A 138 -16.99 9.42 4.90
C ALA A 138 -16.70 8.05 4.27
N GLU A 139 -16.13 8.03 3.06
CA GLU A 139 -15.72 6.78 2.40
C GLU A 139 -14.54 6.10 3.12
N TRP A 140 -13.60 6.89 3.65
CA TRP A 140 -12.50 6.39 4.47
C TRP A 140 -12.97 5.71 5.76
N ASP A 141 -13.89 6.36 6.48
CA ASP A 141 -14.50 5.86 7.72
C ASP A 141 -15.39 4.63 7.42
N ALA A 142 -16.05 4.59 6.26
CA ALA A 142 -16.86 3.43 5.85
C ALA A 142 -16.01 2.16 5.61
N LEU A 143 -14.75 2.32 5.19
CA LEU A 143 -13.81 1.21 5.00
C LEU A 143 -13.13 0.78 6.31
N ASP A 144 -13.20 1.62 7.35
CA ASP A 144 -12.48 1.43 8.62
C ASP A 144 -12.72 0.06 9.27
N PRO A 145 -13.95 -0.51 9.31
CA PRO A 145 -14.16 -1.83 9.92
C PRO A 145 -13.39 -2.95 9.21
N GLU A 146 -13.26 -2.91 7.89
CA GLU A 146 -12.51 -3.92 7.13
C GLU A 146 -11.01 -3.83 7.47
N PHE A 147 -10.47 -2.61 7.49
CA PHE A 147 -9.07 -2.36 7.86
C PHE A 147 -8.77 -2.67 9.31
N ALA A 148 -9.67 -2.36 10.24
CA ALA A 148 -9.53 -2.68 11.65
C ALA A 148 -9.40 -4.19 11.89
N VAL A 149 -10.11 -5.02 11.13
CA VAL A 149 -9.98 -6.48 11.19
C VAL A 149 -8.59 -6.93 10.70
N ILE A 150 -8.12 -6.34 9.59
CA ILE A 150 -6.80 -6.67 9.01
C ILE A 150 -5.68 -6.29 10.00
N GLU A 151 -5.71 -5.07 10.50
CA GLU A 151 -4.76 -4.54 11.48
C GLU A 151 -4.76 -5.38 12.76
N ALA A 152 -5.94 -5.76 13.27
CA ALA A 152 -6.04 -6.62 14.44
C ALA A 152 -5.40 -8.01 14.22
N ILE A 153 -5.60 -8.63 13.05
CA ILE A 153 -4.96 -9.92 12.72
C ILE A 153 -3.44 -9.77 12.62
N LEU A 154 -2.98 -8.73 11.91
CA LEU A 154 -1.55 -8.46 11.72
C LEU A 154 -0.85 -8.17 13.04
N ALA A 155 -1.43 -7.29 13.86
CA ALA A 155 -0.92 -6.95 15.18
C ALA A 155 -0.86 -8.20 16.07
N ALA A 156 -1.95 -8.96 16.16
CA ALA A 156 -2.01 -10.19 16.94
C ALA A 156 -0.94 -11.21 16.54
N ARG A 157 -0.71 -11.40 15.23
CA ARG A 157 0.33 -12.31 14.73
C ARG A 157 1.72 -11.80 15.07
N LYS A 158 1.98 -10.50 14.86
CA LYS A 158 3.27 -9.86 15.16
C LYS A 158 3.58 -9.94 16.66
N GLU A 159 2.62 -9.68 17.54
CA GLU A 159 2.75 -9.81 19.00
C GLU A 159 3.00 -11.26 19.44
N SER A 160 2.38 -12.22 18.75
CA SER A 160 2.60 -13.65 18.99
C SER A 160 3.97 -14.15 18.48
N GLY A 161 4.73 -13.31 17.77
CA GLY A 161 6.03 -13.66 17.19
C GLY A 161 5.95 -14.74 16.10
N LEU A 162 4.79 -14.92 15.46
CA LEU A 162 4.57 -15.99 14.50
C LEU A 162 4.78 -15.51 13.05
N THR A 163 5.43 -16.34 12.24
CA THR A 163 5.35 -16.21 10.78
C THR A 163 3.98 -16.65 10.26
N GLN A 164 3.59 -16.21 9.06
CA GLN A 164 2.36 -16.67 8.42
C GLN A 164 2.32 -18.21 8.26
N GLN A 165 3.49 -18.82 8.02
CA GLN A 165 3.62 -20.28 7.92
C GLN A 165 3.41 -20.96 9.28
N GLN A 166 4.01 -20.45 10.36
CA GLN A 166 3.80 -21.00 11.70
C GLN A 166 2.34 -20.85 12.14
N LEU A 167 1.70 -19.72 11.82
CA LEU A 167 0.27 -19.54 12.10
C LEU A 167 -0.59 -20.51 11.27
N SER A 168 -0.20 -20.78 10.02
CA SER A 168 -0.85 -21.78 9.17
C SER A 168 -0.84 -23.17 9.82
N GLU A 169 0.34 -23.61 10.28
CA GLU A 169 0.52 -24.90 10.93
C GLU A 169 -0.31 -25.03 12.22
N ARG A 170 -0.38 -23.95 13.02
CA ARG A 170 -1.16 -23.95 14.28
C ARG A 170 -2.67 -23.94 14.08
N THR A 171 -3.14 -23.23 13.05
CA THR A 171 -4.58 -23.00 12.84
C THR A 171 -5.21 -23.99 11.87
N GLY A 172 -4.39 -24.67 11.05
CA GLY A 172 -4.85 -25.47 9.92
C GLY A 172 -5.50 -24.64 8.81
N ILE A 173 -5.21 -23.34 8.74
CA ILE A 173 -5.62 -22.45 7.64
C ILE A 173 -4.43 -22.36 6.70
N ALA A 174 -4.63 -22.44 5.38
CA ALA A 174 -3.52 -22.35 4.43
C ALA A 174 -2.77 -21.02 4.56
N GLN A 175 -1.43 -21.04 4.50
CA GLN A 175 -0.61 -19.83 4.57
C GLN A 175 -1.03 -18.81 3.52
N THR A 176 -1.42 -19.27 2.32
CA THR A 176 -1.94 -18.41 1.26
C THR A 176 -3.21 -17.68 1.65
N ASP A 177 -4.10 -18.31 2.42
CA ASP A 177 -5.36 -17.71 2.85
C ASP A 177 -5.14 -16.76 4.03
N ILE A 178 -4.25 -17.10 4.96
CA ILE A 178 -3.78 -16.16 6.00
C ILE A 178 -3.18 -14.92 5.34
N SER A 179 -2.35 -15.11 4.33
CA SER A 179 -1.74 -14.03 3.56
C SER A 179 -2.80 -13.15 2.89
N LYS A 180 -3.85 -13.74 2.29
CA LYS A 180 -4.98 -12.97 1.71
C LYS A 180 -5.75 -12.18 2.76
N LEU A 181 -5.99 -12.77 3.93
CA LEU A 181 -6.72 -12.12 5.03
C LEU A 181 -5.94 -10.96 5.64
N GLU A 182 -4.65 -11.15 5.90
CA GLU A 182 -3.72 -10.10 6.37
C GLU A 182 -3.50 -9.01 5.33
N ARG A 183 -3.74 -9.33 4.07
CA ARG A 183 -3.70 -8.37 2.99
C ARG A 183 -5.03 -7.59 2.97
N GLY A 184 -6.18 -8.24 3.15
CA GLY A 184 -7.50 -7.61 3.00
C GLY A 184 -8.22 -8.03 1.72
N ASN A 185 -7.76 -9.13 1.11
CA ASN A 185 -8.40 -9.76 -0.03
C ASN A 185 -9.28 -10.92 0.45
N GLY A 186 -10.25 -10.58 1.29
CA GLY A 186 -11.24 -11.50 1.84
C GLY A 186 -12.05 -10.88 2.97
N ASN A 187 -13.27 -11.37 3.15
CA ASN A 187 -14.12 -11.07 4.31
C ASN A 187 -14.08 -12.31 5.24
N PRO A 188 -13.20 -12.36 6.25
CA PRO A 188 -13.12 -13.51 7.13
C PRO A 188 -14.42 -13.68 7.92
N SER A 189 -14.98 -14.89 7.89
CA SER A 189 -16.08 -15.21 8.78
C SER A 189 -15.64 -15.14 10.25
N LEU A 190 -16.57 -14.89 11.17
CA LEU A 190 -16.29 -14.92 12.61
C LEU A 190 -15.60 -16.22 13.05
N ARG A 191 -15.99 -17.36 12.46
CA ARG A 191 -15.34 -18.66 12.69
C ARG A 191 -13.86 -18.66 12.29
N THR A 192 -13.52 -18.00 11.19
CA THR A 192 -12.13 -17.88 10.72
C THR A 192 -11.33 -17.01 11.69
N LEU A 193 -11.89 -15.87 12.12
CA LEU A 193 -11.27 -15.00 13.12
C LEU A 193 -11.02 -15.74 14.45
N GLN A 194 -12.00 -16.52 14.91
CA GLN A 194 -11.86 -17.35 16.12
C GLN A 194 -10.74 -18.39 16.00
N ARG A 195 -10.61 -19.04 14.84
CA ARG A 195 -9.52 -20.01 14.59
C ARG A 195 -8.15 -19.34 14.60
N LEU A 196 -8.02 -18.20 13.91
CA LEU A 196 -6.78 -17.41 13.90
C LEU A 196 -6.40 -17.00 15.33
N ALA A 197 -7.36 -16.41 16.06
CA ALA A 197 -7.17 -16.01 17.45
C ALA A 197 -6.72 -17.19 18.33
N ALA A 198 -7.37 -18.34 18.22
CA ALA A 198 -7.00 -19.54 18.98
C ALA A 198 -5.56 -20.00 18.69
N GLY A 199 -5.12 -19.98 17.42
CA GLY A 199 -3.73 -20.32 17.05
C GLY A 199 -2.68 -19.33 17.56
N MET A 200 -3.10 -18.11 17.87
CA MET A 200 -2.29 -17.05 18.48
C MET A 200 -2.42 -17.01 20.01
N GLY A 201 -3.25 -17.87 20.62
CA GLY A 201 -3.52 -17.81 22.06
C GLY A 201 -4.38 -16.61 22.48
N MET A 202 -5.13 -16.03 21.55
CA MET A 202 -5.97 -14.86 21.72
C MET A 202 -7.46 -15.19 21.60
N ARG A 203 -8.33 -14.20 21.83
CA ARG A 203 -9.77 -14.31 21.65
C ARG A 203 -10.32 -13.10 20.91
N VAL A 204 -11.33 -13.32 20.07
CA VAL A 204 -12.03 -12.25 19.36
C VAL A 204 -13.01 -11.56 20.31
N LYS A 205 -12.91 -10.23 20.45
CA LYS A 205 -13.89 -9.36 21.12
C LYS A 205 -14.49 -8.43 20.08
N ILE A 206 -15.81 -8.38 20.01
CA ILE A 206 -16.55 -7.47 19.13
C ILE A 206 -17.38 -6.55 20.01
N GLU A 207 -17.39 -5.27 19.68
CA GLU A 207 -18.09 -4.23 20.42
C GLU A 207 -18.84 -3.33 19.43
N PHE A 208 -20.07 -2.98 19.76
CA PHE A 208 -20.81 -1.95 19.03
C PHE A 208 -20.50 -0.61 19.67
N VAL A 209 -20.02 0.33 18.87
CA VAL A 209 -19.78 1.71 19.28
C VAL A 209 -20.92 2.60 18.79
N PRO A 210 -21.30 3.67 19.52
CA PRO A 210 -22.33 4.59 19.06
C PRO A 210 -21.97 5.18 17.68
N ALA A 211 -22.90 5.13 16.73
CA ALA A 211 -22.82 5.91 15.52
C ALA A 211 -22.94 7.39 15.93
N LYS A 212 -21.90 8.18 15.66
CA LYS A 212 -21.87 9.61 16.00
C LYS A 212 -23.03 10.37 15.38
#